data_AF-A0AAA9ZNN4-F1
#
_entry.id   AF-A0AAA9ZNN4-F1
#
_cell.length_a   1.000
_cell.length_b   1.000
_cell.length_c   1.000
_cell.angle_alpha   90.00
_cell.angle_beta   90.00
_cell.angle_gamma   90.00
#
_symmetry.space_group_name_H-M   'P 1'
#
loop_
_entity.id
_entity.type
_entity.pdbx_description
1 polymer ?
#
loop_
_entity_poly.entity_id
_entity_poly.type
_entity_poly.pdbx_seq_one_letter_code
_entity_poly.pdbx_strand_id
1 'polypeptide(L)'
;MWIKNYIFLILVGAGSLVKAQISCLQCSTDDSGCDEGTLAPTSCPTPDDSCYSLTLSGGFILERGCLAALSPVEQTKCSDSTDRTCTVCLESGCNRARWHKCHQCSKSSNSMCAFHPNRVAFCRNFTTDDRCFAKVVGDEVIRGCQSDLDLSENQNPCDGNKYCLTCEGDSCNGADQDVLKTVTRCVQCKEGDFRCIDGTTTNSECDEREDRCYIKMWRDGELDRGCVKKLSQEEQARCNDESDRSCYSCFGRQCNSHRWLRCFHCAPGQNETCAEEQTNVALSYYCGSFDLGDRCFSKLVDFEVTRGCASDLGINVDPCEGVDTCVACSSDGCNSISEAYINHPATHSRAGCGTVIAGLHPRGTAWYGCAYVRTGQTPDVRVPRPTITVGQR
;
A
#
# COMPACT_ATOMS: atom_id res chain seq x y z
N MET A 1 26.29 4.39 96.58
CA MET A 1 26.35 4.83 95.17
C MET A 1 24.94 4.70 94.60
N TRP A 2 24.36 5.81 94.13
CA TRP A 2 22.94 5.99 93.86
C TRP A 2 22.51 5.39 92.52
N ILE A 3 21.42 4.61 92.51
CA ILE A 3 20.70 4.20 91.30
C ILE A 3 19.62 5.26 91.02
N LYS A 4 19.78 6.02 89.94
CA LYS A 4 18.75 6.98 89.48
C LYS A 4 17.76 6.26 88.57
N ASN A 5 16.53 6.09 89.06
CA ASN A 5 15.37 5.76 88.24
C ASN A 5 15.02 6.96 87.34
N TYR A 6 15.03 6.76 86.02
CA TYR A 6 14.44 7.69 85.06
C TYR A 6 13.13 7.09 84.52
N ILE A 7 12.01 7.70 84.91
CA ILE A 7 10.69 7.43 84.35
C ILE A 7 10.64 8.09 82.97
N PHE A 8 10.51 7.29 81.91
CA PHE A 8 10.18 7.76 80.57
C PHE A 8 8.66 7.96 80.47
N LEU A 9 8.21 9.22 80.41
CA LEU A 9 6.85 9.59 80.07
C LEU A 9 6.71 9.58 78.54
N ILE A 10 6.02 8.58 77.99
CA ILE A 10 5.61 8.56 76.58
C ILE A 10 4.33 9.39 76.46
N LEU A 11 4.44 10.60 75.89
CA LEU A 11 3.29 11.38 75.44
C LEU A 11 2.75 10.75 74.15
N VAL A 12 1.68 9.96 74.26
CA VAL A 12 0.88 9.55 73.10
C VAL A 12 0.00 10.73 72.71
N GLY A 13 0.46 11.53 71.75
CA GLY A 13 -0.37 12.54 71.10
C GLY A 13 -1.45 11.85 70.27
N ALA A 14 -2.71 11.94 70.72
CA ALA A 14 -3.88 11.61 69.91
C ALA A 14 -4.02 12.70 68.82
N GLY A 15 -3.25 12.57 67.74
CA GLY A 15 -3.48 13.33 66.52
C GLY A 15 -4.72 12.76 65.85
N SER A 16 -5.85 13.47 65.92
CA SER A 16 -7.01 13.19 65.06
C SER A 16 -6.53 13.23 63.61
N LEU A 17 -6.58 12.09 62.92
CA LEU A 17 -6.44 12.07 61.45
C LEU A 17 -7.57 12.93 60.89
N VAL A 18 -7.25 14.15 60.45
CA VAL A 18 -8.17 14.95 59.64
C VAL A 18 -8.26 14.22 58.30
N LYS A 19 -9.36 13.48 58.09
CA LYS A 19 -9.69 12.84 56.82
C LYS A 19 -9.64 13.88 55.70
N ALA A 20 -8.96 13.58 54.61
CA ALA A 20 -8.74 14.55 53.55
C ALA A 20 -10.06 14.78 52.81
N GLN A 21 -10.47 16.05 52.71
CA GLN A 21 -11.63 16.43 51.92
C GLN A 21 -11.25 16.42 50.43
N ILE A 22 -11.64 15.38 49.71
CA ILE A 22 -11.40 15.26 48.28
C ILE A 22 -12.40 16.13 47.49
N SER A 23 -11.97 16.63 46.33
CA SER A 23 -12.82 17.31 45.36
C SER A 23 -12.71 16.64 44.00
N CYS A 24 -13.82 16.41 43.30
CA CYS A 24 -13.84 15.71 42.01
C CYS A 24 -14.51 16.58 40.94
N LEU A 25 -14.23 16.32 39.66
CA LEU A 25 -15.12 16.84 38.61
C LEU A 25 -16.46 16.14 38.78
N GLN A 26 -17.53 16.92 38.90
CA GLN A 26 -18.90 16.45 39.07
C GLN A 26 -19.73 17.03 37.92
N CYS A 27 -19.98 16.22 36.88
CA CYS A 27 -20.63 16.66 35.64
C CYS A 27 -21.08 15.47 34.79
N SER A 28 -21.93 15.75 33.80
CA SER A 28 -22.29 14.83 32.71
C SER A 28 -21.92 15.45 31.35
N THR A 29 -22.03 14.66 30.27
CA THR A 29 -21.73 15.12 28.90
C THR A 29 -22.59 16.32 28.45
N ASP A 30 -23.75 16.52 29.09
CA ASP A 30 -24.60 17.69 28.88
C ASP A 30 -23.96 19.00 29.40
N ASP A 31 -22.99 18.91 30.31
CA ASP A 31 -22.25 20.04 30.85
C ASP A 31 -21.05 20.39 29.97
N SER A 32 -21.00 21.64 29.48
CA SER A 32 -19.89 22.13 28.65
C SER A 32 -18.53 21.98 29.37
N GLY A 33 -17.61 21.27 28.74
CA GLY A 33 -16.27 21.01 29.27
C GLY A 33 -16.14 19.74 30.14
N CYS A 34 -17.22 19.00 30.39
CA CYS A 34 -17.15 17.73 31.11
C CYS A 34 -16.35 16.68 30.35
N ASP A 35 -16.64 16.55 29.05
CA ASP A 35 -15.97 15.63 28.12
C ASP A 35 -14.44 15.82 28.12
N GLU A 36 -14.01 17.08 28.03
CA GLU A 36 -12.60 17.47 28.00
C GLU A 36 -11.94 17.46 29.38
N GLY A 37 -12.72 17.27 30.44
CA GLY A 37 -12.22 17.30 31.81
C GLY A 37 -11.70 18.68 32.23
N THR A 38 -12.25 19.76 31.68
CA THR A 38 -11.78 21.15 31.92
C THR A 38 -12.49 21.85 33.07
N LEU A 39 -13.60 21.29 33.56
CA LEU A 39 -14.34 21.83 34.70
C LEU A 39 -13.51 21.86 35.99
N ALA A 40 -13.88 22.79 36.88
CA ALA A 40 -13.29 22.91 38.20
C ALA A 40 -13.84 21.80 39.13
N PRO A 41 -13.00 21.13 39.94
CA PRO A 41 -13.47 20.12 40.88
C PRO A 41 -14.26 20.75 42.03
N THR A 42 -15.26 20.05 42.53
CA THR A 42 -16.07 20.44 43.69
C THR A 42 -15.96 19.39 44.81
N SER A 43 -16.03 19.83 46.06
CA SER A 43 -15.87 18.96 47.24
C SER A 43 -16.88 17.82 47.25
N CYS A 44 -16.41 16.60 47.55
CA CYS A 44 -17.29 15.46 47.74
C CYS A 44 -18.04 15.52 49.09
N PRO A 45 -19.28 15.01 49.20
CA PRO A 45 -20.01 15.04 50.47
C PRO A 45 -19.37 14.19 51.58
N THR A 46 -18.68 13.12 51.18
CA THR A 46 -18.08 12.11 52.04
C THR A 46 -16.56 12.34 52.19
N PRO A 47 -16.02 12.39 53.42
CA PRO A 47 -14.58 12.40 53.65
C PRO A 47 -13.93 11.09 53.17
N ASP A 48 -12.72 11.16 52.62
CA ASP A 48 -11.99 10.03 52.01
C ASP A 48 -12.73 9.33 50.84
N ASP A 49 -13.60 10.04 50.11
CA ASP A 49 -14.20 9.52 48.88
C ASP A 49 -13.15 9.38 47.75
N SER A 50 -13.57 8.87 46.59
CA SER A 50 -12.77 8.77 45.38
C SER A 50 -13.49 9.41 44.20
N CYS A 51 -12.75 9.84 43.19
CA CYS A 51 -13.33 10.37 41.97
C CYS A 51 -13.56 9.24 40.96
N TYR A 52 -14.67 9.29 40.23
CA TYR A 52 -14.96 8.36 39.14
C TYR A 52 -15.08 9.07 37.77
N SER A 53 -14.95 8.29 36.71
CA SER A 53 -15.47 8.60 35.38
C SER A 53 -16.11 7.33 34.81
N LEU A 54 -17.38 7.42 34.42
CA LEU A 54 -18.25 6.28 34.08
C LEU A 54 -18.96 6.56 32.76
N THR A 55 -18.95 5.59 31.85
CA THR A 55 -19.78 5.64 30.65
C THR A 55 -21.12 4.94 30.86
N LEU A 56 -22.18 5.60 30.41
CA LEU A 56 -23.56 5.12 30.51
C LEU A 56 -24.23 5.08 29.14
N SER A 57 -25.41 4.47 29.06
CA SER A 57 -26.25 4.42 27.87
C SER A 57 -25.51 3.91 26.61
N GLY A 58 -24.62 2.93 26.78
CA GLY A 58 -23.81 2.39 25.67
C GLY A 58 -22.80 3.40 25.10
N GLY A 59 -22.27 4.29 25.94
CA GLY A 59 -21.25 5.27 25.56
C GLY A 59 -21.81 6.63 25.16
N PHE A 60 -23.12 6.87 25.24
CA PHE A 60 -23.67 8.20 24.91
C PHE A 60 -23.52 9.24 26.01
N ILE A 61 -23.33 8.80 27.25
CA ILE A 61 -23.19 9.68 28.40
C ILE A 61 -21.88 9.35 29.08
N LEU A 62 -21.06 10.37 29.31
CA LEU A 62 -19.91 10.32 30.20
C LEU A 62 -20.27 11.09 31.47
N GLU A 63 -20.26 10.41 32.61
CA GLU A 63 -20.45 11.03 33.91
C GLU A 63 -19.15 11.01 34.70
N ARG A 64 -18.91 12.09 35.42
CA ARG A 64 -17.78 12.25 36.33
C ARG A 64 -18.34 12.67 37.68
N GLY A 65 -17.80 12.13 38.77
CA GLY A 65 -18.27 12.51 40.09
C GLY A 65 -17.51 11.91 41.25
N CYS A 66 -18.11 12.00 42.42
CA CYS A 66 -17.67 11.35 43.66
C CYS A 66 -18.27 9.95 43.74
N LEU A 67 -17.45 8.94 44.04
CA LEU A 67 -17.84 7.53 43.96
C LEU A 67 -19.03 7.21 44.88
N ALA A 68 -19.09 7.80 46.07
CA ALA A 68 -20.20 7.58 47.01
C ALA A 68 -21.55 8.12 46.52
N ALA A 69 -21.59 8.98 45.50
CA ALA A 69 -22.81 9.50 44.91
C ALA A 69 -23.47 8.53 43.90
N LEU A 70 -22.73 7.54 43.42
CA LEU A 70 -23.24 6.52 42.49
C LEU A 70 -24.27 5.60 43.15
N SER A 71 -25.13 4.97 42.33
CA SER A 71 -25.99 3.90 42.82
C SER A 71 -25.17 2.66 43.22
N PRO A 72 -25.69 1.76 44.08
CA PRO A 72 -24.95 0.55 44.48
C PRO A 72 -24.51 -0.33 43.30
N VAL A 73 -25.29 -0.36 42.21
CA VAL A 73 -24.98 -1.12 41.00
C VAL A 73 -23.78 -0.52 40.27
N GLU A 74 -23.73 0.81 40.16
CA GLU A 74 -22.62 1.52 39.49
C GLU A 74 -21.35 1.53 40.35
N GLN A 75 -21.49 1.65 41.67
CA GLN A 75 -20.36 1.48 42.60
C GLN A 75 -19.72 0.09 42.44
N THR A 76 -20.54 -0.96 42.24
CA THR A 76 -20.03 -2.32 42.00
C THR A 76 -19.23 -2.38 40.71
N LYS A 77 -19.71 -1.77 39.61
CA LYS A 77 -18.95 -1.68 38.36
C LYS A 77 -17.63 -0.95 38.54
N CYS A 78 -17.65 0.22 39.18
CA CYS A 78 -16.46 1.02 39.45
C CYS A 78 -15.46 0.37 40.42
N SER A 79 -15.90 -0.63 41.19
CA SER A 79 -15.05 -1.41 42.08
C SER A 79 -14.47 -2.66 41.40
N ASP A 80 -14.99 -3.04 40.24
CA ASP A 80 -14.47 -4.15 39.44
C ASP A 80 -13.35 -3.66 38.53
N SER A 81 -12.10 -4.02 38.86
CA SER A 81 -10.92 -3.66 38.06
C SER A 81 -10.95 -4.19 36.62
N THR A 82 -11.83 -5.15 36.31
CA THR A 82 -12.01 -5.68 34.95
C THR A 82 -13.08 -4.93 34.15
N ASP A 83 -13.97 -4.19 34.82
CA ASP A 83 -14.97 -3.34 34.18
C ASP A 83 -14.36 -1.99 33.80
N ARG A 84 -13.91 -1.90 32.55
CA ARG A 84 -13.30 -0.67 32.01
C ARG A 84 -14.34 0.40 31.66
N THR A 85 -15.63 0.19 31.91
CA THR A 85 -16.65 1.25 31.72
C THR A 85 -16.58 2.34 32.78
N CYS A 86 -15.91 2.05 33.91
CA CYS A 86 -15.64 2.99 34.96
C CYS A 86 -14.16 3.04 35.31
N THR A 87 -13.67 4.24 35.60
CA THR A 87 -12.33 4.45 36.17
C THR A 87 -12.47 5.19 37.49
N VAL A 88 -11.63 4.84 38.47
CA VAL A 88 -11.61 5.46 39.80
C VAL A 88 -10.20 5.94 40.10
N CYS A 89 -10.09 7.10 40.74
CA CYS A 89 -8.82 7.69 41.16
C CYS A 89 -8.97 8.45 42.49
N LEU A 90 -7.86 8.61 43.21
CA LEU A 90 -7.85 9.00 44.63
C LEU A 90 -7.43 10.46 44.89
N GLU A 91 -6.92 11.17 43.88
CA GLU A 91 -6.45 12.54 44.05
C GLU A 91 -7.54 13.56 43.71
N SER A 92 -7.52 14.73 44.36
CA SER A 92 -8.49 15.79 44.04
C SER A 92 -8.40 16.22 42.58
N GLY A 93 -9.51 16.10 41.84
CA GLY A 93 -9.63 16.48 40.44
C GLY A 93 -8.87 15.57 39.48
N CYS A 94 -8.57 14.32 39.87
CA CYS A 94 -7.85 13.36 39.03
C CYS A 94 -8.68 12.81 37.87
N ASN A 95 -10.01 12.86 37.96
CA ASN A 95 -10.94 12.30 36.98
C ASN A 95 -11.09 13.18 35.74
N ARG A 96 -9.96 13.60 35.14
CA ARG A 96 -9.89 14.48 33.96
C ARG A 96 -9.51 13.75 32.68
N ALA A 97 -9.21 12.46 32.76
CA ALA A 97 -8.78 11.68 31.60
C ALA A 97 -9.80 11.83 30.46
N ARG A 98 -9.30 12.17 29.27
CA ARG A 98 -10.12 12.30 28.07
C ARG A 98 -10.65 10.94 27.69
N TRP A 99 -11.96 10.85 27.49
CA TRP A 99 -12.60 9.63 27.02
C TRP A 99 -12.80 9.70 25.50
N HIS A 100 -12.28 8.71 24.78
CA HIS A 100 -12.28 8.75 23.33
C HIS A 100 -13.70 8.57 22.75
N LYS A 101 -13.98 9.23 21.63
CA LYS A 101 -15.28 9.13 20.93
C LYS A 101 -15.08 8.64 19.51
N CYS A 102 -15.90 7.71 19.05
CA CYS A 102 -15.84 7.19 17.68
C CYS A 102 -17.23 7.17 17.04
N HIS A 103 -17.28 7.09 15.71
CA HIS A 103 -18.49 6.61 15.06
C HIS A 103 -18.73 5.15 15.46
N GLN A 104 -19.91 4.87 15.98
CA GLN A 104 -20.29 3.53 16.46
C GLN A 104 -21.62 3.13 15.82
N CYS A 105 -21.57 2.30 14.78
CA CYS A 105 -22.75 1.86 14.04
C CYS A 105 -22.48 0.60 13.24
N SER A 106 -23.56 -0.01 12.76
CA SER A 106 -23.51 -1.09 11.78
C SER A 106 -24.43 -0.74 10.60
N LYS A 107 -24.09 -1.13 9.38
CA LYS A 107 -24.94 -0.87 8.19
C LYS A 107 -26.28 -1.59 8.30
N SER A 108 -26.31 -2.78 8.88
CA SER A 108 -27.52 -3.55 9.16
C SER A 108 -28.50 -2.83 10.10
N SER A 109 -27.98 -2.08 11.08
CA SER A 109 -28.82 -1.31 12.00
C SER A 109 -29.19 0.06 11.43
N ASN A 110 -28.30 0.66 10.63
CA ASN A 110 -28.52 1.96 10.01
C ASN A 110 -27.75 2.04 8.68
N SER A 111 -28.48 2.13 7.56
CA SER A 111 -27.89 2.20 6.22
C SER A 111 -26.94 3.40 6.03
N MET A 112 -27.15 4.50 6.78
CA MET A 112 -26.27 5.67 6.75
C MET A 112 -24.86 5.36 7.26
N CYS A 113 -24.67 4.30 8.06
CA CYS A 113 -23.35 3.90 8.56
C CYS A 113 -22.33 3.65 7.43
N ALA A 114 -22.81 3.29 6.24
CA ALA A 114 -21.95 3.02 5.08
C ALA A 114 -21.32 4.29 4.48
N PHE A 115 -21.99 5.44 4.48
CA PHE A 115 -21.55 6.63 3.74
C PHE A 115 -21.56 7.92 4.57
N HIS A 116 -22.42 8.03 5.57
CA HIS A 116 -22.55 9.21 6.41
C HIS A 116 -22.82 8.79 7.86
N PRO A 117 -21.85 8.15 8.53
CA PRO A 117 -22.03 7.75 9.91
C PRO A 117 -22.27 8.99 10.78
N ASN A 118 -23.39 9.03 11.49
CA ASN A 118 -23.78 10.18 12.33
C ASN A 118 -23.87 9.82 13.82
N ARG A 119 -23.72 8.54 14.17
CA ARG A 119 -23.78 8.06 15.55
C ARG A 119 -22.39 8.09 16.17
N VAL A 120 -22.06 9.17 16.85
CA VAL A 120 -20.84 9.32 17.65
C VAL A 120 -21.15 9.03 19.11
N ALA A 121 -20.31 8.22 19.76
CA ALA A 121 -20.43 7.90 21.18
C ALA A 121 -19.03 7.70 21.78
N PHE A 122 -18.91 7.90 23.09
CA PHE A 122 -17.74 7.50 23.87
C PHE A 122 -17.51 6.00 23.73
N CYS A 123 -16.25 5.62 23.61
CA CYS A 123 -15.85 4.22 23.72
C CYS A 123 -16.31 3.69 25.08
N ARG A 124 -16.99 2.55 25.09
CA ARG A 124 -17.59 2.05 26.33
C ARG A 124 -16.50 1.75 27.35
N ASN A 125 -15.42 1.11 26.93
CA ASN A 125 -14.27 0.79 27.75
C ASN A 125 -13.21 1.90 27.69
N PHE A 126 -12.66 2.28 28.83
CA PHE A 126 -11.55 3.23 28.90
C PHE A 126 -10.22 2.60 28.50
N THR A 127 -9.47 3.31 27.67
CA THR A 127 -8.03 3.06 27.40
C THR A 127 -7.41 4.40 27.00
N THR A 128 -6.18 4.68 27.44
CA THR A 128 -5.50 5.96 27.19
C THR A 128 -5.18 6.20 25.71
N ASP A 129 -4.91 5.11 24.98
CA ASP A 129 -4.51 5.12 23.57
C ASP A 129 -5.54 4.42 22.69
N ASP A 130 -6.83 4.61 23.03
CA ASP A 130 -7.92 4.02 22.27
C ASP A 130 -7.97 4.56 20.83
N ARG A 131 -8.46 3.73 19.92
CA ARG A 131 -8.51 4.01 18.49
C ARG A 131 -9.90 3.74 17.96
N CYS A 132 -10.30 4.50 16.96
CA CYS A 132 -11.49 4.18 16.20
C CYS A 132 -11.16 3.19 15.08
N PHE A 133 -12.09 2.31 14.74
CA PHE A 133 -12.00 1.46 13.55
C PHE A 133 -13.25 1.59 12.67
N ALA A 134 -13.07 1.34 11.38
CA ALA A 134 -14.15 1.12 10.43
C ALA A 134 -13.76 -0.04 9.50
N LYS A 135 -14.65 -1.02 9.35
CA LYS A 135 -14.38 -2.23 8.54
C LYS A 135 -15.56 -2.69 7.72
N VAL A 136 -15.25 -3.32 6.59
CA VAL A 136 -16.23 -4.00 5.76
C VAL A 136 -16.07 -5.52 5.90
N VAL A 137 -17.17 -6.23 6.14
CA VAL A 137 -17.22 -7.70 6.17
C VAL A 137 -18.39 -8.16 5.31
N GLY A 138 -18.09 -8.73 4.14
CA GLY A 138 -19.09 -8.94 3.10
C GLY A 138 -19.67 -7.59 2.63
N ASP A 139 -20.96 -7.39 2.84
CA ASP A 139 -21.64 -6.11 2.56
C ASP A 139 -21.90 -5.24 3.79
N GLU A 140 -21.55 -5.73 4.99
CA GLU A 140 -21.74 -5.05 6.26
C GLU A 140 -20.60 -4.07 6.52
N VAL A 141 -20.95 -2.85 6.96
CA VAL A 141 -20.00 -1.86 7.47
C VAL A 141 -20.16 -1.77 8.98
N ILE A 142 -19.06 -1.91 9.71
CA ILE A 142 -19.03 -1.86 11.17
C ILE A 142 -18.03 -0.79 11.60
N ARG A 143 -18.45 0.09 12.50
CA ARG A 143 -17.61 1.14 13.08
C ARG A 143 -17.68 1.07 14.60
N GLY A 144 -16.56 1.29 15.27
CA GLY A 144 -16.50 1.23 16.72
C GLY A 144 -15.17 1.69 17.29
N CYS A 145 -15.02 1.51 18.59
CA CYS A 145 -13.77 1.69 19.32
C CYS A 145 -13.03 0.36 19.43
N GLN A 146 -11.70 0.41 19.39
CA GLN A 146 -10.87 -0.78 19.55
C GLN A 146 -11.02 -1.37 20.95
N SER A 147 -11.06 -0.53 21.99
CA SER A 147 -11.23 -0.94 23.40
C SER A 147 -12.54 -1.70 23.69
N ASP A 148 -13.56 -1.54 22.83
CA ASP A 148 -14.87 -2.16 22.99
C ASP A 148 -14.93 -3.59 22.41
N LEU A 149 -13.88 -3.99 21.70
CA LEU A 149 -13.75 -5.34 21.17
C LEU A 149 -13.08 -6.26 22.19
N ASP A 150 -13.51 -7.52 22.21
CA ASP A 150 -12.87 -8.58 23.00
C ASP A 150 -11.63 -9.11 22.27
N LEU A 151 -10.62 -8.25 22.16
CA LEU A 151 -9.33 -8.56 21.54
C LEU A 151 -8.25 -8.63 22.63
N SER A 152 -7.26 -9.50 22.45
CA SER A 152 -6.08 -9.49 23.31
C SER A 152 -5.39 -8.12 23.25
N GLU A 153 -4.75 -7.71 24.34
CA GLU A 153 -3.97 -6.47 24.36
C GLU A 153 -3.00 -6.42 23.16
N ASN A 154 -3.03 -5.31 22.43
CA ASN A 154 -2.26 -5.02 21.20
C ASN A 154 -2.72 -5.67 19.89
N GLN A 155 -3.83 -6.41 19.86
CA GLN A 155 -4.37 -6.90 18.59
C GLN A 155 -5.10 -5.78 17.84
N ASN A 156 -4.87 -5.66 16.53
CA ASN A 156 -5.48 -4.63 15.71
C ASN A 156 -6.81 -5.15 15.12
N PRO A 157 -7.92 -4.39 15.22
CA PRO A 157 -9.23 -4.80 14.71
C PRO A 157 -9.28 -5.00 13.18
N CYS A 158 -8.26 -4.54 12.47
CA CYS A 158 -8.09 -4.67 11.03
C CYS A 158 -7.21 -5.85 10.60
N ASP A 159 -6.64 -6.61 11.54
CA ASP A 159 -5.81 -7.77 11.19
C ASP A 159 -6.59 -8.75 10.31
N GLY A 160 -6.00 -9.09 9.16
CA GLY A 160 -6.63 -9.98 8.16
C GLY A 160 -7.82 -9.37 7.40
N ASN A 161 -8.07 -8.07 7.51
CA ASN A 161 -9.13 -7.38 6.76
C ASN A 161 -8.62 -6.14 6.02
N LYS A 162 -8.29 -6.31 4.73
CA LYS A 162 -7.88 -5.20 3.84
C LYS A 162 -8.92 -4.10 3.63
N TYR A 163 -10.19 -4.33 3.99
CA TYR A 163 -11.25 -3.34 3.95
C TYR A 163 -11.50 -2.68 5.31
N CYS A 164 -10.46 -2.60 6.14
CA CYS A 164 -10.50 -2.01 7.46
C CYS A 164 -9.47 -0.89 7.58
N LEU A 165 -9.84 0.15 8.34
CA LEU A 165 -8.96 1.24 8.76
C LEU A 165 -9.10 1.44 10.27
N THR A 166 -7.97 1.76 10.92
CA THR A 166 -7.95 2.37 12.26
C THR A 166 -7.43 3.79 12.17
N CYS A 167 -7.83 4.64 13.11
CA CYS A 167 -7.36 6.01 13.19
C CYS A 167 -7.36 6.51 14.63
N GLU A 168 -6.61 7.58 14.86
CA GLU A 168 -6.53 8.30 16.12
C GLU A 168 -7.34 9.60 16.01
N GLY A 169 -7.93 10.03 17.11
CA GLY A 169 -8.73 11.26 17.18
C GLY A 169 -10.24 11.00 17.14
N ASP A 170 -11.00 11.88 17.79
CA ASP A 170 -12.43 11.63 17.98
C ASP A 170 -13.16 11.60 16.64
N SER A 171 -14.02 10.61 16.45
CA SER A 171 -14.87 10.43 15.26
C SER A 171 -14.08 10.38 13.93
N CYS A 172 -12.81 9.97 13.98
CA CYS A 172 -11.94 9.93 12.80
C CYS A 172 -12.34 8.82 11.81
N ASN A 173 -13.07 7.80 12.26
CA ASN A 173 -13.44 6.61 11.49
C ASN A 173 -14.66 6.87 10.58
N GLY A 174 -14.73 8.03 9.93
CA GLY A 174 -15.86 8.48 9.12
C GLY A 174 -15.84 8.04 7.65
N ALA A 175 -14.72 7.49 7.15
CA ALA A 175 -14.53 7.19 5.73
C ALA A 175 -15.63 6.28 5.12
N ASP A 176 -16.13 6.64 3.95
CA ASP A 176 -17.20 5.94 3.22
C ASP A 176 -16.84 4.50 2.87
N GLN A 177 -17.85 3.66 2.63
CA GLN A 177 -17.69 2.26 2.26
C GLN A 177 -16.81 2.08 1.02
N ASP A 178 -16.90 2.97 0.03
CA ASP A 178 -16.09 2.91 -1.19
C ASP A 178 -14.62 3.24 -0.91
N VAL A 179 -14.36 4.15 0.02
CA VAL A 179 -13.00 4.43 0.50
C VAL A 179 -12.47 3.22 1.25
N LEU A 180 -13.25 2.61 2.15
CA LEU A 180 -12.88 1.38 2.84
C LEU A 180 -12.63 0.21 1.86
N LYS A 181 -13.32 0.16 0.71
CA LYS A 181 -13.08 -0.84 -0.33
C LYS A 181 -11.93 -0.50 -1.28
N THR A 182 -11.34 0.69 -1.17
CA THR A 182 -10.17 1.07 -1.96
C THR A 182 -8.92 0.37 -1.41
N VAL A 183 -8.53 -0.71 -2.07
CA VAL A 183 -7.34 -1.52 -1.74
C VAL A 183 -6.35 -1.50 -2.90
N THR A 184 -5.07 -1.75 -2.59
CA THR A 184 -4.02 -1.88 -3.60
C THR A 184 -4.38 -2.96 -4.62
N ARG A 185 -4.21 -2.66 -5.92
CA ARG A 185 -4.41 -3.62 -7.00
C ARG A 185 -3.21 -3.63 -7.94
N CYS A 186 -2.74 -4.83 -8.21
CA CYS A 186 -1.58 -5.10 -9.03
C CYS A 186 -1.95 -6.02 -10.19
N VAL A 187 -1.16 -5.96 -11.26
CA VAL A 187 -1.10 -7.04 -12.23
C VAL A 187 -0.54 -8.27 -11.51
N GLN A 188 -1.24 -9.41 -11.53
CA GLN A 188 -0.83 -10.63 -10.84
C GLN A 188 -0.80 -11.79 -11.83
N CYS A 189 0.37 -12.34 -12.11
CA CYS A 189 0.57 -13.44 -13.05
C CYS A 189 1.93 -14.11 -12.88
N LYS A 190 2.04 -15.34 -13.37
CA LYS A 190 3.28 -16.11 -13.47
C LYS A 190 3.50 -16.56 -14.91
N GLU A 191 4.71 -17.05 -15.19
CA GLU A 191 5.05 -17.62 -16.50
C GLU A 191 4.06 -18.73 -16.92
N GLY A 192 3.77 -18.79 -18.22
CA GLY A 192 2.71 -19.61 -18.80
C GLY A 192 1.47 -18.81 -19.23
N ASP A 193 1.26 -17.61 -18.67
CA ASP A 193 0.30 -16.62 -19.21
C ASP A 193 1.04 -15.65 -20.14
N PHE A 194 0.80 -15.73 -21.45
CA PHE A 194 1.42 -14.82 -22.43
C PHE A 194 1.12 -13.33 -22.11
N ARG A 195 0.00 -13.05 -21.43
CA ARG A 195 -0.37 -11.69 -21.00
C ARG A 195 0.47 -11.18 -19.83
N CYS A 196 1.22 -12.07 -19.17
CA CYS A 196 2.12 -11.69 -18.09
C CYS A 196 3.31 -10.89 -18.62
N ILE A 197 3.82 -11.25 -19.80
CA ILE A 197 4.91 -10.55 -20.47
C ILE A 197 4.51 -9.10 -20.75
N ASP A 198 3.34 -8.94 -21.36
CA ASP A 198 2.83 -7.63 -21.77
C ASP A 198 2.29 -6.78 -20.61
N GLY A 199 2.16 -7.35 -19.40
CA GLY A 199 1.55 -6.67 -18.26
C GLY A 199 0.05 -6.38 -18.45
N THR A 200 -0.60 -7.06 -19.41
CA THR A 200 -2.00 -6.84 -19.79
C THR A 200 -2.98 -7.77 -19.09
N THR A 201 -2.50 -8.61 -18.16
CA THR A 201 -3.36 -9.54 -17.41
C THR A 201 -4.28 -8.82 -16.42
N THR A 202 -5.11 -9.60 -15.72
CA THR A 202 -6.09 -9.10 -14.75
C THR A 202 -5.43 -8.32 -13.61
N ASN A 203 -5.98 -7.14 -13.36
CA ASN A 203 -5.64 -6.31 -12.21
C ASN A 203 -6.44 -6.74 -10.98
N SER A 204 -5.77 -7.44 -10.07
CA SER A 204 -6.36 -8.08 -8.90
C SER A 204 -5.92 -7.39 -7.62
N GLU A 205 -6.76 -7.45 -6.60
CA GLU A 205 -6.47 -6.88 -5.30
C GLU A 205 -5.33 -7.64 -4.60
N CYS A 206 -4.55 -6.90 -3.83
CA CYS A 206 -3.65 -7.49 -2.87
C CYS A 206 -4.41 -7.96 -1.63
N ASP A 207 -3.74 -8.77 -0.82
CA ASP A 207 -4.28 -9.28 0.44
C ASP A 207 -4.13 -8.23 1.54
N GLU A 208 -3.07 -7.41 1.44
CA GLU A 208 -2.88 -6.22 2.26
C GLU A 208 -3.49 -4.98 1.60
N ARG A 209 -4.03 -4.09 2.43
CA ARG A 209 -4.64 -2.83 1.97
C ARG A 209 -3.63 -1.94 1.25
N GLU A 210 -2.51 -1.70 1.91
CA GLU A 210 -1.40 -0.85 1.46
C GLU A 210 -0.21 -1.75 1.12
N ASP A 211 -0.25 -2.36 -0.05
CA ASP A 211 0.83 -3.19 -0.58
C ASP A 211 1.58 -2.42 -1.69
N ARG A 212 2.68 -3.00 -2.15
CA ARG A 212 3.38 -2.59 -3.37
C ARG A 212 3.19 -3.65 -4.43
N CYS A 213 3.15 -3.21 -5.68
CA CYS A 213 3.19 -4.14 -6.79
C CYS A 213 4.64 -4.47 -7.14
N TYR A 214 4.93 -5.68 -7.63
CA TYR A 214 6.24 -6.05 -8.15
C TYR A 214 6.18 -6.60 -9.57
N ILE A 215 7.33 -6.55 -10.23
CA ILE A 215 7.73 -7.36 -11.39
C ILE A 215 9.10 -7.94 -11.01
N LYS A 216 9.31 -9.25 -11.14
CA LYS A 216 10.62 -9.86 -10.87
C LYS A 216 10.96 -10.92 -11.90
N MET A 217 12.25 -11.17 -12.04
CA MET A 217 12.80 -12.21 -12.89
C MET A 217 13.49 -13.28 -12.05
N TRP A 218 13.11 -14.53 -12.27
CA TRP A 218 13.75 -15.68 -11.62
C TRP A 218 15.04 -16.09 -12.34
N ARG A 219 15.91 -16.84 -11.65
CA ARG A 219 17.17 -17.34 -12.22
C ARG A 219 16.97 -18.28 -13.43
N ASP A 220 15.77 -18.82 -13.58
CA ASP A 220 15.43 -19.78 -14.65
C ASP A 220 14.74 -19.09 -15.86
N GLY A 221 14.62 -17.76 -15.86
CA GLY A 221 14.02 -16.98 -16.95
C GLY A 221 12.52 -16.70 -16.80
N GLU A 222 11.93 -17.04 -15.66
CA GLU A 222 10.50 -16.87 -15.42
C GLU A 222 10.14 -15.45 -14.93
N LEU A 223 9.19 -14.80 -15.61
CA LEU A 223 8.61 -13.51 -15.20
C LEU A 223 7.44 -13.72 -14.24
N ASP A 224 7.49 -13.02 -13.10
CA ASP A 224 6.44 -13.05 -12.08
C ASP A 224 6.03 -11.63 -11.71
N ARG A 225 4.72 -11.40 -11.58
CA ARG A 225 4.12 -10.13 -11.18
C ARG A 225 3.16 -10.37 -10.04
N GLY A 226 3.18 -9.49 -9.05
CA GLY A 226 2.26 -9.63 -7.95
C GLY A 226 2.29 -8.51 -6.94
N CYS A 227 1.81 -8.83 -5.75
CA CYS A 227 1.86 -7.96 -4.58
C CYS A 227 3.03 -8.37 -3.68
N VAL A 228 3.83 -7.42 -3.21
CA VAL A 228 5.10 -7.69 -2.50
C VAL A 228 4.86 -8.51 -1.25
N LYS A 229 3.79 -8.27 -0.49
CA LYS A 229 3.53 -9.01 0.77
C LYS A 229 3.23 -10.50 0.57
N LYS A 230 2.96 -10.94 -0.67
CA LYS A 230 2.80 -12.37 -1.01
C LYS A 230 4.13 -13.11 -1.21
N LEU A 231 5.24 -12.38 -1.30
CA LEU A 231 6.57 -12.95 -1.48
C LEU A 231 7.14 -13.49 -0.16
N SER A 232 8.14 -14.37 -0.24
CA SER A 232 8.94 -14.75 0.94
C SER A 232 9.71 -13.55 1.50
N GLN A 233 10.17 -13.62 2.75
CA GLN A 233 10.91 -12.51 3.38
C GLN A 233 12.19 -12.13 2.61
N GLU A 234 12.91 -13.12 2.06
CA GLU A 234 14.11 -12.89 1.24
C GLU A 234 13.77 -12.12 -0.04
N GLU A 235 12.70 -12.53 -0.72
CA GLU A 235 12.24 -11.85 -1.94
C GLU A 235 11.68 -10.46 -1.65
N GLN A 236 10.98 -10.28 -0.53
CA GLN A 236 10.55 -8.95 -0.08
C GLN A 236 11.76 -8.05 0.15
N ALA A 237 12.83 -8.56 0.77
CA ALA A 237 14.06 -7.79 0.97
C ALA A 237 14.66 -7.34 -0.37
N ARG A 238 14.75 -8.26 -1.36
CA ARG A 238 15.19 -7.90 -2.73
C ARG A 238 14.32 -6.82 -3.36
N CYS A 239 13.00 -7.01 -3.37
CA CYS A 239 12.08 -6.03 -3.95
C CYS A 239 12.02 -4.70 -3.20
N ASN A 240 12.53 -4.63 -1.96
CA ASN A 240 12.63 -3.39 -1.19
C ASN A 240 14.01 -2.73 -1.32
N ASP A 241 14.99 -3.41 -1.91
CA ASP A 241 16.30 -2.89 -2.22
C ASP A 241 16.32 -2.33 -3.64
N GLU A 242 16.30 -1.01 -3.78
CA GLU A 242 16.31 -0.35 -5.10
C GLU A 242 17.61 -0.62 -5.90
N SER A 243 18.68 -1.09 -5.25
CA SER A 243 19.90 -1.50 -5.91
C SER A 243 19.81 -2.94 -6.48
N ASP A 244 18.90 -3.77 -5.95
CA ASP A 244 18.61 -5.09 -6.49
C ASP A 244 17.61 -5.00 -7.64
N ARG A 245 18.16 -4.81 -8.83
CA ARG A 245 17.37 -4.68 -10.08
C ARG A 245 16.79 -6.00 -10.59
N SER A 246 16.94 -7.11 -9.85
CA SER A 246 16.23 -8.36 -10.17
C SER A 246 14.73 -8.30 -9.80
N CYS A 247 14.34 -7.31 -8.99
CA CYS A 247 12.95 -7.01 -8.70
C CYS A 247 12.66 -5.51 -8.76
N TYR A 248 11.67 -5.14 -9.56
CA TYR A 248 11.11 -3.80 -9.55
C TYR A 248 9.82 -3.77 -8.75
N SER A 249 9.65 -2.77 -7.90
CA SER A 249 8.43 -2.59 -7.12
C SER A 249 7.97 -1.14 -7.07
N CYS A 250 6.66 -0.94 -7.03
CA CYS A 250 6.05 0.37 -7.22
C CYS A 250 4.75 0.52 -6.42
N PHE A 251 4.33 1.76 -6.23
CA PHE A 251 3.05 2.12 -5.62
C PHE A 251 2.02 2.52 -6.67
N GLY A 252 0.76 2.25 -6.36
CA GLY A 252 -0.37 2.65 -7.19
C GLY A 252 -0.96 1.51 -8.01
N ARG A 253 -2.15 1.78 -8.55
CA ARG A 253 -2.95 0.79 -9.29
C ARG A 253 -2.25 0.41 -10.59
N GLN A 254 -1.99 -0.88 -10.81
CA GLN A 254 -1.39 -1.41 -12.04
C GLN A 254 -0.03 -0.77 -12.40
N CYS A 255 0.72 -0.23 -11.43
CA CYS A 255 2.02 0.38 -11.70
C CYS A 255 3.04 -0.66 -12.22
N ASN A 256 2.83 -1.94 -11.90
CA ASN A 256 3.64 -3.06 -12.38
C ASN A 256 3.17 -3.58 -13.74
N SER A 257 2.80 -2.69 -14.67
CA SER A 257 2.37 -3.05 -16.05
C SER A 257 3.47 -2.82 -17.09
N HIS A 258 4.63 -2.28 -16.70
CA HIS A 258 5.77 -2.09 -17.60
C HIS A 258 6.28 -3.42 -18.15
N ARG A 259 6.75 -3.43 -19.39
CA ARG A 259 7.40 -4.62 -19.99
C ARG A 259 8.78 -4.82 -19.36
N TRP A 260 9.16 -6.08 -19.17
CA TRP A 260 10.55 -6.44 -18.90
C TRP A 260 11.19 -6.78 -20.24
N LEU A 261 12.17 -5.98 -20.67
CA LEU A 261 12.71 -6.05 -22.02
C LEU A 261 13.39 -7.40 -22.28
N ARG A 262 13.23 -7.94 -23.50
CA ARG A 262 13.96 -9.11 -23.99
C ARG A 262 14.91 -8.73 -25.11
N CYS A 263 16.15 -9.21 -25.05
CA CYS A 263 17.17 -8.94 -26.06
C CYS A 263 17.86 -10.24 -26.47
N PHE A 264 18.49 -10.24 -27.64
CA PHE A 264 19.47 -11.28 -27.96
C PHE A 264 20.72 -11.05 -27.13
N HIS A 265 21.30 -12.13 -26.61
CA HIS A 265 22.53 -12.12 -25.82
C HIS A 265 23.55 -13.01 -26.50
N CYS A 266 24.73 -12.47 -26.76
CA CYS A 266 25.89 -13.28 -27.13
C CYS A 266 27.16 -12.49 -26.90
N ALA A 267 28.20 -13.22 -26.47
CA ALA A 267 29.55 -12.73 -26.31
C ALA A 267 30.49 -13.40 -27.31
N PRO A 268 31.65 -12.77 -27.60
CA PRO A 268 32.61 -13.35 -28.51
C PRO A 268 33.12 -14.72 -28.06
N GLY A 269 33.33 -15.63 -29.02
CA GLY A 269 33.81 -16.99 -28.76
C GLY A 269 32.82 -17.93 -28.05
N GLN A 270 31.64 -17.44 -27.65
CA GLN A 270 30.61 -18.27 -26.99
C GLN A 270 29.54 -18.79 -27.95
N ASN A 271 29.31 -18.10 -29.08
CA ASN A 271 28.27 -18.45 -30.03
C ASN A 271 28.73 -18.20 -31.47
N GLU A 272 28.89 -19.27 -32.25
CA GLU A 272 29.35 -19.23 -33.64
C GLU A 272 28.41 -18.40 -34.55
N THR A 273 27.15 -18.23 -34.17
CA THR A 273 26.14 -17.49 -34.95
C THR A 273 25.89 -16.06 -34.45
N CYS A 274 26.68 -15.55 -33.50
CA CYS A 274 26.46 -14.21 -32.93
C CYS A 274 26.55 -13.08 -33.98
N ALA A 275 27.42 -13.26 -34.98
CA ALA A 275 27.61 -12.34 -36.10
C ALA A 275 26.46 -12.37 -37.13
N GLU A 276 25.68 -13.45 -37.15
CA GLU A 276 24.54 -13.62 -38.06
C GLU A 276 23.31 -12.81 -37.59
N GLU A 277 22.37 -12.62 -38.52
CA GLU A 277 21.07 -12.02 -38.20
C GLU A 277 20.24 -12.96 -37.32
N GLN A 278 19.73 -12.44 -36.19
CA GLN A 278 18.96 -13.22 -35.23
C GLN A 278 17.48 -13.22 -35.61
N THR A 279 17.03 -14.28 -36.29
CA THR A 279 15.67 -14.31 -36.86
C THR A 279 14.60 -14.88 -35.92
N ASN A 280 14.99 -15.59 -34.87
CA ASN A 280 14.07 -16.23 -33.93
C ASN A 280 13.99 -15.45 -32.61
N VAL A 281 13.02 -14.55 -32.50
CA VAL A 281 12.76 -13.75 -31.27
C VAL A 281 12.52 -14.62 -30.03
N ALA A 282 12.09 -15.88 -30.19
CA ALA A 282 11.94 -16.79 -29.05
C ALA A 282 13.28 -17.11 -28.36
N LEU A 283 14.41 -16.93 -29.05
CA LEU A 283 15.76 -17.08 -28.50
C LEU A 283 16.28 -15.81 -27.81
N SER A 284 15.48 -14.74 -27.76
CA SER A 284 15.80 -13.58 -26.92
C SER A 284 15.49 -13.86 -25.45
N TYR A 285 16.33 -13.37 -24.56
CA TYR A 285 16.22 -13.55 -23.11
C TYR A 285 15.88 -12.22 -22.44
N TYR A 286 15.17 -12.29 -21.31
CA TYR A 286 14.96 -11.12 -20.47
C TYR A 286 16.29 -10.51 -20.05
N CYS A 287 16.35 -9.19 -19.98
CA CYS A 287 17.48 -8.48 -19.38
C CYS A 287 17.62 -8.91 -17.91
N GLY A 288 18.85 -9.08 -17.43
CA GLY A 288 19.11 -9.53 -16.07
C GLY A 288 18.73 -8.51 -15.01
N SER A 289 18.79 -7.22 -15.37
CA SER A 289 18.36 -6.10 -14.54
C SER A 289 17.14 -5.39 -15.13
N PHE A 290 16.20 -4.98 -14.29
CA PHE A 290 15.13 -4.09 -14.69
C PHE A 290 15.63 -2.65 -14.79
N ASP A 291 15.24 -1.97 -15.87
CA ASP A 291 15.35 -0.53 -15.99
C ASP A 291 14.18 0.03 -16.80
N LEU A 292 13.65 1.18 -16.37
CA LEU A 292 12.56 1.85 -17.09
C LEU A 292 13.12 2.53 -18.33
N GLY A 293 12.79 1.98 -19.50
CA GLY A 293 13.33 2.48 -20.77
C GLY A 293 14.64 1.82 -21.18
N ASP A 294 14.89 0.60 -20.68
CA ASP A 294 16.02 -0.24 -21.08
C ASP A 294 16.13 -0.37 -22.62
N ARG A 295 17.34 -0.68 -23.09
CA ARG A 295 17.67 -0.82 -24.50
C ARG A 295 18.44 -2.10 -24.75
N CYS A 296 18.08 -2.80 -25.81
CA CYS A 296 18.95 -3.82 -26.39
C CYS A 296 20.07 -3.13 -27.17
N PHE A 297 21.25 -3.74 -27.21
CA PHE A 297 22.35 -3.29 -28.06
C PHE A 297 22.95 -4.42 -28.90
N SER A 298 23.58 -4.02 -30.01
CA SER A 298 24.52 -4.84 -30.79
C SER A 298 25.72 -3.97 -31.14
N LYS A 299 26.93 -4.42 -30.78
CA LYS A 299 28.16 -3.69 -31.08
C LYS A 299 29.21 -4.62 -31.68
N LEU A 300 30.03 -4.07 -32.58
CA LEU A 300 31.15 -4.75 -33.20
C LEU A 300 32.45 -4.09 -32.73
N VAL A 301 33.26 -4.82 -31.98
CA VAL A 301 34.58 -4.37 -31.50
C VAL A 301 35.59 -5.45 -31.86
N ASP A 302 36.72 -5.09 -32.46
CA ASP A 302 37.79 -6.02 -32.86
C ASP A 302 37.30 -7.24 -33.69
N PHE A 303 36.35 -7.00 -34.61
CA PHE A 303 35.70 -8.03 -35.45
C PHE A 303 34.82 -9.03 -34.69
N GLU A 304 34.46 -8.72 -33.44
CA GLU A 304 33.58 -9.55 -32.64
C GLU A 304 32.27 -8.82 -32.31
N VAL A 305 31.15 -9.47 -32.61
CA VAL A 305 29.82 -8.96 -32.26
C VAL A 305 29.50 -9.30 -30.82
N THR A 306 29.00 -8.32 -30.07
CA THR A 306 28.42 -8.50 -28.72
C THR A 306 26.99 -7.96 -28.71
N ARG A 307 26.08 -8.72 -28.10
CA ARG A 307 24.68 -8.34 -27.93
C ARG A 307 24.25 -8.48 -26.48
N GLY A 308 23.41 -7.58 -26.00
CA GLY A 308 22.86 -7.65 -24.65
C GLY A 308 21.92 -6.48 -24.33
N CYS A 309 21.67 -6.28 -23.05
CA CYS A 309 20.87 -5.17 -22.53
C CYS A 309 21.76 -4.08 -21.91
N ALA A 310 21.37 -2.82 -22.06
CA ALA A 310 22.07 -1.70 -21.45
C ALA A 310 22.03 -1.78 -19.92
N SER A 311 20.88 -2.17 -19.35
CA SER A 311 20.69 -2.36 -17.91
C SER A 311 21.68 -3.36 -17.30
N ASP A 312 22.08 -4.39 -18.04
CA ASP A 312 23.04 -5.41 -17.57
C ASP A 312 24.49 -4.88 -17.48
N LEU A 313 24.79 -3.77 -18.17
CA LEU A 313 26.09 -3.08 -18.07
C LEU A 313 26.17 -2.14 -16.87
N GLY A 314 25.02 -1.72 -16.33
CA GLY A 314 24.94 -0.80 -15.20
C GLY A 314 23.72 0.12 -15.28
N ILE A 315 23.67 1.11 -14.41
CA ILE A 315 22.59 2.11 -14.36
C ILE A 315 22.96 3.28 -15.27
N ASN A 316 22.04 3.71 -16.14
CA ASN A 316 22.23 4.83 -17.07
C ASN A 316 23.47 4.70 -17.98
N VAL A 317 23.92 3.47 -18.24
CA VAL A 317 25.04 3.21 -19.15
C VAL A 317 24.54 3.27 -20.59
N ASP A 318 25.21 4.05 -21.44
CA ASP A 318 24.99 3.96 -22.88
C ASP A 318 25.88 2.88 -23.48
N PRO A 319 25.34 1.73 -23.94
CA PRO A 319 26.15 0.63 -24.47
C PRO A 319 26.95 0.99 -25.73
N CYS A 320 26.58 2.08 -26.41
CA CYS A 320 27.21 2.58 -27.62
C CYS A 320 28.18 3.75 -27.40
N GLU A 321 28.43 4.15 -26.14
CA GLU A 321 29.35 5.23 -25.86
C GLU A 321 30.75 4.92 -26.40
N GLY A 322 31.26 5.77 -27.30
CA GLY A 322 32.58 5.64 -27.91
C GLY A 322 32.74 4.51 -28.94
N VAL A 323 31.64 3.90 -29.41
CA VAL A 323 31.68 2.82 -30.40
C VAL A 323 30.83 3.17 -31.62
N ASP A 324 31.49 3.54 -32.72
CA ASP A 324 30.82 3.95 -33.98
C ASP A 324 30.03 2.80 -34.64
N THR A 325 30.41 1.55 -34.36
CA THR A 325 29.81 0.31 -34.85
C THR A 325 28.90 -0.30 -33.79
N CYS A 326 27.93 0.50 -33.32
CA CYS A 326 26.96 0.09 -32.31
C CYS A 326 25.54 0.57 -32.66
N VAL A 327 24.55 -0.26 -32.36
CA VAL A 327 23.12 0.07 -32.51
C VAL A 327 22.41 -0.29 -31.20
N ALA A 328 21.60 0.65 -30.70
CA ALA A 328 20.72 0.44 -29.55
C ALA A 328 19.25 0.67 -29.93
N CYS A 329 18.34 -0.08 -29.32
CA CYS A 329 16.90 -0.04 -29.64
C CYS A 329 16.06 -0.53 -28.45
N SER A 330 14.75 -0.26 -28.45
CA SER A 330 13.89 -0.38 -27.25
C SER A 330 12.72 -1.38 -27.37
N SER A 331 12.72 -2.27 -28.36
CA SER A 331 11.69 -3.31 -28.51
C SER A 331 12.27 -4.72 -28.34
N ASP A 332 11.43 -5.68 -27.97
CA ASP A 332 11.87 -7.06 -27.74
C ASP A 332 12.60 -7.62 -28.97
N GLY A 333 13.81 -8.16 -28.75
CA GLY A 333 14.65 -8.77 -29.79
C GLY A 333 15.09 -7.82 -30.90
N CYS A 334 15.01 -6.50 -30.72
CA CYS A 334 15.32 -5.54 -31.78
C CYS A 334 16.81 -5.51 -32.19
N ASN A 335 17.68 -6.02 -31.33
CA ASN A 335 19.11 -6.12 -31.55
C ASN A 335 19.47 -7.39 -32.37
N SER A 336 18.69 -7.67 -33.42
CA SER A 336 18.82 -8.86 -34.27
C SER A 336 19.69 -8.67 -35.50
N ILE A 337 20.10 -7.44 -35.80
CA ILE A 337 20.82 -7.07 -37.04
C ILE A 337 22.16 -7.83 -37.22
N SER A 338 22.55 -8.16 -38.44
CA SER A 338 23.82 -8.85 -38.73
C SER A 338 25.04 -7.94 -38.56
N GLU A 339 26.23 -8.53 -38.43
CA GLU A 339 27.51 -7.81 -38.41
C GLU A 339 27.66 -6.81 -39.57
N ALA A 340 27.28 -7.22 -40.78
CA ALA A 340 27.34 -6.37 -41.97
C ALA A 340 26.52 -5.08 -41.82
N TYR A 341 25.40 -5.14 -41.10
CA TYR A 341 24.56 -3.99 -40.81
C TYR A 341 25.15 -3.13 -39.67
N ILE A 342 25.73 -3.76 -38.65
CA ILE A 342 26.39 -3.08 -37.52
C ILE A 342 27.63 -2.30 -37.99
N ASN A 343 28.38 -2.82 -38.96
CA ASN A 343 29.58 -2.20 -39.52
C ASN A 343 29.26 -0.99 -40.42
N HIS A 344 27.99 -0.83 -40.82
CA HIS A 344 27.54 0.22 -41.73
C HIS A 344 26.21 0.85 -41.30
N PRO A 345 26.11 1.40 -40.06
CA PRO A 345 24.83 1.85 -39.50
C PRO A 345 24.27 3.07 -40.26
N ALA A 346 25.14 3.91 -40.84
CA ALA A 346 24.78 5.15 -41.54
C ALA A 346 24.37 4.98 -43.02
N THR A 347 24.74 3.87 -43.68
CA THR A 347 24.40 3.65 -45.10
C THR A 347 23.07 2.89 -45.27
N HIS A 348 22.61 2.20 -44.22
CA HIS A 348 21.39 1.38 -44.25
C HIS A 348 20.21 1.94 -43.44
N SER A 349 20.32 3.13 -42.85
CA SER A 349 19.18 3.91 -42.33
C SER A 349 18.15 4.32 -43.41
N ARG A 350 18.36 3.86 -44.66
CA ARG A 350 17.50 4.05 -45.84
C ARG A 350 16.85 2.76 -46.37
N ALA A 351 16.65 1.75 -45.52
CA ALA A 351 15.62 0.73 -45.75
C ALA A 351 14.28 1.07 -45.08
N GLY A 352 14.14 2.28 -44.52
CA GLY A 352 12.84 2.86 -44.15
C GLY A 352 12.17 3.50 -45.37
N CYS A 353 10.92 3.12 -45.64
CA CYS A 353 9.99 3.63 -46.67
C CYS A 353 10.48 4.91 -47.39
N GLY A 354 11.06 4.76 -48.59
CA GLY A 354 11.70 5.86 -49.32
C GLY A 354 10.75 7.01 -49.68
N THR A 355 9.44 6.75 -49.76
CA THR A 355 8.39 7.78 -49.86
C THR A 355 7.07 7.18 -49.39
N VAL A 356 6.39 7.82 -48.43
CA VAL A 356 5.00 7.52 -48.07
C VAL A 356 4.10 8.18 -49.10
N ILE A 357 3.34 7.40 -49.87
CA ILE A 357 2.36 7.95 -50.82
C ILE A 357 1.00 7.92 -50.13
N ALA A 358 0.44 9.11 -49.89
CA ALA A 358 -0.93 9.29 -49.41
C ALA A 358 -1.84 9.61 -50.59
N GLY A 359 -2.93 8.87 -50.73
CA GLY A 359 -3.93 9.08 -51.77
C GLY A 359 -5.35 9.01 -51.20
N LEU A 360 -6.27 9.77 -51.79
CA LEU A 360 -7.69 9.74 -51.47
C LEU A 360 -8.43 8.90 -52.50
N HIS A 361 -9.15 7.86 -52.04
CA HIS A 361 -10.11 7.17 -52.90
C HIS A 361 -11.20 8.16 -53.35
N PRO A 362 -11.75 8.03 -54.56
CA PRO A 362 -12.98 8.75 -54.97
C PRO A 362 -14.20 8.58 -54.04
N ARG A 363 -14.10 7.78 -52.98
CA ARG A 363 -15.13 7.58 -51.94
C ARG A 363 -14.72 8.09 -50.55
N GLY A 364 -13.64 8.87 -50.44
CA GLY A 364 -13.28 9.59 -49.21
C GLY A 364 -12.40 8.83 -48.21
N THR A 365 -11.97 7.61 -48.50
CA THR A 365 -11.03 6.86 -47.64
C THR A 365 -9.58 7.16 -48.03
N ALA A 366 -8.76 7.55 -47.04
CA ALA A 366 -7.32 7.72 -47.21
C ALA A 366 -6.60 6.37 -47.10
N TRP A 367 -5.60 6.14 -47.94
CA TRP A 367 -4.67 5.02 -47.80
C TRP A 367 -3.22 5.49 -47.76
N TYR A 368 -2.37 4.66 -47.15
CA TYR A 368 -0.92 4.84 -47.09
C TYR A 368 -0.24 3.58 -47.64
N GLY A 369 0.70 3.75 -48.56
CA GLY A 369 1.51 2.65 -49.11
C GLY A 369 2.98 3.06 -49.28
N CYS A 370 3.87 2.07 -49.23
CA CYS A 370 5.31 2.26 -49.44
C CYS A 370 5.72 1.86 -50.86
N ALA A 371 6.45 2.73 -51.55
CA ALA A 371 7.11 2.40 -52.82
C ALA A 371 8.56 1.96 -52.55
N TYR A 372 8.92 0.75 -53.00
CA TYR A 372 10.31 0.26 -52.96
C TYR A 372 11.01 0.63 -54.26
N VAL A 373 12.14 1.33 -54.15
CA VAL A 373 13.04 1.56 -55.29
C VAL A 373 14.18 0.53 -55.19
N ARG A 374 14.17 -0.49 -56.06
CA ARG A 374 15.41 -1.22 -56.35
C ARG A 374 16.25 -0.36 -57.30
N THR A 375 17.51 -0.15 -56.94
CA THR A 375 18.50 0.51 -57.80
C THR A 375 18.59 -0.22 -59.15
N GLY A 376 18.27 0.48 -60.25
CA GLY A 376 18.65 0.07 -61.61
C GLY A 376 17.56 -0.29 -62.61
N GLN A 377 16.26 -0.20 -62.31
CA GLN A 377 15.19 -0.39 -63.31
C GLN A 377 14.03 0.61 -63.12
N THR A 378 13.40 1.02 -64.22
CA THR A 378 12.21 1.88 -64.23
C THR A 378 11.04 1.23 -63.46
N PRO A 379 10.18 2.01 -62.77
CA PRO A 379 9.11 1.45 -61.94
C PRO A 379 8.04 0.72 -62.77
N ASP A 380 7.83 -0.58 -62.53
CA ASP A 380 6.67 -1.34 -62.99
C ASP A 380 5.57 -1.26 -61.93
N VAL A 381 4.52 -0.48 -62.19
CA VAL A 381 3.38 -0.32 -61.28
C VAL A 381 2.41 -1.49 -61.50
N ARG A 382 2.58 -2.57 -60.73
CA ARG A 382 1.55 -3.62 -60.62
C ARG A 382 0.62 -3.35 -59.44
N VAL A 383 -0.60 -2.91 -59.77
CA VAL A 383 -1.73 -2.81 -58.85
C VAL A 383 -2.26 -4.23 -58.56
N PRO A 384 -2.32 -4.68 -57.29
CA PRO A 384 -3.03 -5.92 -56.96
C PRO A 384 -4.54 -5.74 -57.18
N ARG A 385 -5.18 -6.64 -57.94
CA ARG A 385 -6.64 -6.73 -57.97
C ARG A 385 -7.13 -7.31 -56.64
N PRO A 386 -8.13 -6.73 -55.97
CA PRO A 386 -8.74 -7.36 -54.81
C PRO A 386 -9.62 -8.54 -55.25
N THR A 387 -9.31 -9.72 -54.75
CA THR A 387 -10.20 -10.89 -54.75
C THR A 387 -11.30 -10.63 -53.72
N ILE A 388 -12.53 -10.38 -54.17
CA ILE A 388 -13.70 -10.29 -53.29
C ILE A 388 -14.31 -11.68 -53.18
N THR A 389 -14.17 -12.32 -52.02
CA THR A 389 -14.98 -13.47 -51.65
C THR A 389 -16.32 -12.96 -51.14
N VAL A 390 -17.38 -13.10 -51.95
CA VAL A 390 -18.75 -12.80 -51.53
C VAL A 390 -19.27 -13.97 -50.71
N GLY A 391 -19.45 -13.76 -49.40
CA GLY A 391 -20.32 -14.62 -48.59
C GLY A 391 -21.78 -14.31 -48.95
N GLN A 392 -22.50 -15.33 -49.43
CA GLN A 392 -23.94 -15.27 -49.65
C GLN A 392 -24.70 -15.25 -48.32
N ARG A 393 -25.92 -14.69 -48.38
CA ARG A 393 -26.93 -14.62 -47.33
C ARG A 393 -27.32 -15.98 -46.77
#